data_AF-A0A846F569-F1
#
_entry.id   AF-A0A846F569-F1
#
_cell.length_a   1.000
_cell.length_b   1.000
_cell.length_c   1.000
_cell.angle_alpha   90.00
_cell.angle_beta   90.00
_cell.angle_gamma   90.00
#
_symmetry.space_group_name_H-M   'P 1'
#
loop_
_entity.id
_entity.type
_entity.pdbx_description
1 polymer ?
#
loop_
_entity_poly.entity_id
_entity_poly.type
_entity_poly.pdbx_seq_one_letter_code
_entity_poly.pdbx_strand_id
1 'polypeptide(L)'
;MVKDPKRVQRLVSSGLLSGKDAGILDSASQAHQASRKGLYFALAIGTIGLISVTILGIQNFSYRTKMEKQSDLMATIDGLEKKLETEASPGVDLPEKALHSAADKTLLVAKLRAAERQLRQLQDGIQAKDWVNTYSNPLGLSIHRILQQFGKQNYIVPDLFIQRVERHIKTFSHPKNRSHGILKASFARKAKYYPLIERELLRENMPTAFFYVAMHESALDPLAISHAGARGLWQFMPRTARQYGLHVPQNWRKLPAKADERTDPEKSTRAGVKYLKRLMVEFGDVALAMASYNAGEGRIRKALRKIDDPINDRDFWYIYRLGILAKETNEYVPKIIATMIIDKNRSRYGF
;
A
#
# COMPACT_ATOMS: atom_id res chain seq x y z
N MET A 1 -42.12 -11.09 -29.96
CA MET A 1 -41.81 -12.43 -30.49
C MET A 1 -41.67 -13.41 -29.33
N VAL A 2 -42.18 -14.63 -29.48
CA VAL A 2 -42.90 -15.45 -28.48
C VAL A 2 -42.20 -15.61 -27.11
N LYS A 3 -42.84 -15.14 -26.03
CA LYS A 3 -42.39 -15.27 -24.62
C LYS A 3 -42.78 -16.58 -23.94
N ASP A 4 -43.57 -17.42 -24.60
CA ASP A 4 -44.12 -18.65 -24.03
C ASP A 4 -43.49 -19.90 -24.68
N PRO A 5 -42.60 -20.62 -23.96
CA PRO A 5 -41.91 -21.82 -24.45
C PRO A 5 -42.89 -22.91 -24.92
N LYS A 6 -44.07 -23.01 -24.29
CA LYS A 6 -45.09 -24.01 -24.63
C LYS A 6 -45.80 -23.72 -25.95
N ARG A 7 -45.78 -22.47 -26.41
CA ARG A 7 -46.31 -22.07 -27.72
C ARG A 7 -45.33 -22.39 -28.85
N VAL A 8 -44.02 -22.26 -28.61
CA VAL A 8 -42.97 -22.62 -29.57
C VAL A 8 -42.97 -24.12 -29.82
N GLN A 9 -43.05 -24.96 -28.77
CA GLN A 9 -43.14 -26.42 -28.92
C GLN A 9 -44.37 -26.85 -29.72
N ARG A 10 -45.54 -26.23 -29.50
CA ARG A 10 -46.77 -26.55 -30.25
C ARG A 10 -46.66 -26.25 -31.75
N LEU A 11 -45.96 -25.18 -32.12
CA LEU A 11 -45.75 -24.80 -33.52
C LEU A 11 -44.73 -25.70 -34.23
N VAL A 12 -43.77 -26.23 -33.49
CA VAL A 12 -42.83 -27.25 -34.01
C VAL A 12 -43.54 -28.58 -34.22
N SER A 13 -44.37 -29.01 -33.26
CA SER A 13 -45.11 -30.28 -33.38
C SER A 13 -46.18 -30.27 -34.47
N SER A 14 -46.71 -29.09 -34.84
CA SER A 14 -47.69 -28.95 -35.93
C SER A 14 -47.07 -28.81 -37.32
N GLY A 15 -45.73 -28.86 -37.43
CA GLY A 15 -45.01 -28.73 -38.71
C GLY A 15 -44.95 -27.31 -39.28
N LEU A 16 -45.58 -26.33 -38.62
CA LEU A 16 -45.60 -24.92 -39.04
C LEU A 16 -44.30 -24.17 -38.73
N LEU A 17 -43.45 -24.73 -37.86
CA LEU A 17 -42.13 -24.20 -37.55
C LEU A 17 -41.08 -25.30 -37.67
N SER A 18 -40.05 -25.05 -38.48
CA SER A 18 -38.87 -25.91 -38.55
C SER A 18 -38.17 -25.95 -37.19
N GLY A 19 -37.64 -27.12 -36.81
CA GLY A 19 -36.89 -27.28 -35.56
C GLY A 19 -35.66 -26.35 -35.47
N LYS A 20 -35.10 -25.96 -36.62
CA LYS A 20 -34.01 -24.99 -36.71
C LYS A 20 -34.46 -23.58 -36.32
N ASP A 21 -35.66 -23.17 -36.74
CA ASP A 21 -36.19 -21.84 -36.48
C ASP A 21 -36.65 -21.69 -35.01
N ALA A 22 -37.12 -22.78 -34.41
CA ALA A 22 -37.44 -22.82 -32.99
C ALA A 22 -36.20 -22.64 -32.10
N GLY A 23 -35.06 -23.22 -32.47
CA GLY A 23 -33.79 -23.06 -31.76
C GLY A 23 -33.27 -21.62 -31.79
N ILE A 24 -33.48 -20.90 -32.90
CA ILE A 24 -33.10 -19.48 -33.03
C ILE A 24 -33.96 -18.60 -32.11
N LEU A 25 -35.27 -18.86 -32.06
CA LEU A 25 -36.20 -18.09 -31.21
C LEU A 25 -35.94 -18.30 -29.72
N ASP A 26 -35.60 -19.52 -29.30
CA ASP A 26 -35.30 -19.80 -27.89
C ASP A 26 -33.96 -19.17 -27.45
N SER A 27 -32.96 -19.21 -28.34
CA SER A 27 -31.66 -18.53 -28.13
C SER A 27 -31.83 -17.01 -27.99
N ALA A 28 -32.68 -16.39 -28.82
CA ALA A 28 -32.95 -14.96 -28.76
C ALA A 28 -33.71 -14.56 -27.48
N SER A 29 -34.64 -15.38 -27.01
CA SER A 29 -35.38 -15.17 -25.76
C SER A 29 -34.46 -15.24 -24.54
N GLN A 30 -33.59 -16.26 -24.48
CA GLN A 30 -32.61 -16.43 -23.41
C GLN A 30 -31.60 -15.27 -23.37
N ALA A 31 -31.10 -14.83 -24.53
CA ALA A 31 -30.21 -13.67 -24.65
C ALA A 31 -30.87 -12.37 -24.14
N HIS A 32 -32.15 -12.15 -24.47
CA HIS A 32 -32.90 -10.99 -24.01
C HIS A 32 -33.16 -10.99 -22.50
N GLN A 33 -33.46 -12.15 -21.90
CA GLN A 33 -33.60 -12.26 -20.43
C GLN A 33 -32.28 -12.06 -19.69
N ALA A 34 -31.17 -12.58 -20.22
CA ALA A 34 -29.84 -12.36 -19.67
C ALA A 34 -29.44 -10.87 -19.72
N SER A 35 -29.73 -10.19 -20.83
CA SER A 35 -29.47 -8.75 -21.00
C SER A 35 -30.22 -7.87 -19.99
N ARG A 36 -31.51 -8.15 -19.74
CA ARG A 36 -32.29 -7.39 -18.74
C ARG A 36 -31.78 -7.59 -17.31
N LYS A 37 -31.40 -8.82 -16.93
CA LYS A 37 -30.80 -9.08 -15.61
C LYS A 37 -29.47 -8.33 -15.44
N GLY A 38 -28.66 -8.24 -16.51
CA GLY A 38 -27.43 -7.44 -16.53
C GLY A 38 -27.69 -5.94 -16.34
N LEU A 39 -28.74 -5.39 -16.95
CA LEU A 39 -29.10 -3.97 -16.84
C LEU A 39 -29.55 -3.57 -15.43
N TYR A 40 -30.39 -4.38 -14.77
CA TYR A 40 -30.83 -4.11 -13.39
C TYR A 40 -29.67 -4.21 -12.39
N PHE A 41 -28.75 -5.14 -12.61
CA PHE A 41 -27.53 -5.26 -11.80
C PHE A 41 -26.61 -4.03 -11.98
N ALA A 42 -26.47 -3.53 -13.21
CA ALA A 42 -25.69 -2.32 -13.50
C ALA A 42 -26.30 -1.06 -12.86
N LEU A 43 -27.63 -0.91 -12.89
CA LEU A 43 -28.34 0.21 -12.25
C LEU A 43 -28.24 0.17 -10.72
N ALA A 44 -28.31 -1.01 -10.10
CA ALA A 44 -28.15 -1.16 -8.65
C ALA A 44 -26.71 -0.87 -8.18
N ILE A 45 -25.69 -1.22 -8.98
CA ILE A 45 -24.30 -0.85 -8.71
C ILE A 45 -24.08 0.67 -8.88
N GLY A 46 -24.73 1.27 -9.88
CA GLY A 46 -24.63 2.71 -10.14
C GLY A 46 -25.16 3.57 -8.99
N THR A 47 -26.28 3.19 -8.36
CA THR A 47 -26.85 3.94 -7.22
C THR A 47 -26.08 3.73 -5.92
N ILE A 48 -25.57 2.52 -5.66
CA ILE A 48 -24.69 2.24 -4.51
C ILE A 48 -23.37 3.02 -4.64
N GLY A 49 -22.78 3.06 -5.84
CA GLY A 49 -21.56 3.82 -6.11
C GLY A 49 -21.69 5.34 -5.88
N LEU A 50 -22.81 5.95 -6.28
CA LEU A 50 -23.03 7.39 -6.12
C LEU A 50 -23.17 7.82 -4.65
N ILE A 51 -23.81 6.98 -3.83
CA ILE A 51 -23.97 7.20 -2.38
C ILE A 51 -22.61 7.03 -1.66
N SER A 52 -21.82 6.02 -2.03
CA SER A 52 -20.48 5.80 -1.45
C SER A 52 -19.50 6.92 -1.77
N VAL A 53 -19.46 7.42 -3.01
CA VAL A 53 -18.58 8.51 -3.45
C VAL A 53 -18.88 9.82 -2.72
N THR A 54 -20.16 10.13 -2.51
CA THR A 54 -20.57 11.36 -1.80
C THR A 54 -20.22 11.28 -0.31
N ILE A 55 -20.41 10.11 0.31
CA ILE A 55 -20.07 9.89 1.72
C ILE A 55 -18.54 9.93 1.94
N LEU A 56 -17.74 9.38 1.01
CA LEU A 56 -16.28 9.30 1.13
C LEU A 56 -15.56 10.62 0.83
N GLY A 57 -16.06 11.43 -0.12
CA GLY A 57 -15.57 12.79 -0.36
C GLY A 57 -15.79 13.73 0.83
N ILE A 58 -16.94 13.60 1.51
CA ILE A 58 -17.23 14.30 2.77
C ILE A 58 -16.26 13.84 3.87
N GLN A 59 -15.91 12.54 3.91
CA GLN A 59 -15.00 12.00 4.92
C GLN A 59 -13.55 12.48 4.75
N ASN A 60 -13.01 12.58 3.53
CA ASN A 60 -11.62 13.03 3.31
C ASN A 60 -11.42 14.52 3.67
N PHE A 61 -12.36 15.38 3.29
CA PHE A 61 -12.39 16.78 3.75
C PHE A 61 -12.59 16.86 5.27
N SER A 62 -13.42 15.98 5.84
CA SER A 62 -13.61 15.86 7.29
C SER A 62 -12.32 15.48 8.03
N TYR A 63 -11.43 14.68 7.45
CA TYR A 63 -10.17 14.28 8.11
C TYR A 63 -9.14 15.41 8.19
N ARG A 64 -8.95 16.20 7.12
CA ARG A 64 -8.06 17.39 7.17
C ARG A 64 -8.58 18.44 8.14
N THR A 65 -9.87 18.76 8.08
CA THR A 65 -10.49 19.73 8.99
C THR A 65 -10.46 19.26 10.44
N LYS A 66 -10.58 17.96 10.70
CA LYS A 66 -10.38 17.38 12.04
C LYS A 66 -8.94 17.60 12.53
N MET A 67 -7.93 17.38 11.69
CA MET A 67 -6.52 17.57 12.06
C MET A 67 -6.16 19.02 12.39
N GLU A 68 -6.66 19.98 11.60
CA GLU A 68 -6.47 21.42 11.87
C GLU A 68 -7.15 21.78 13.21
N LYS A 69 -8.40 21.36 13.39
CA LYS A 69 -9.15 21.58 14.64
C LYS A 69 -8.51 20.89 15.85
N GLN A 70 -7.84 19.75 15.67
CA GLN A 70 -7.08 19.07 16.72
C GLN A 70 -5.88 19.91 17.16
N SER A 71 -5.12 20.44 16.20
CA SER A 71 -3.96 21.30 16.45
C SER A 71 -4.38 22.58 17.18
N ASP A 72 -5.46 23.20 16.74
CA ASP A 72 -6.00 24.43 17.35
C ASP A 72 -6.50 24.20 18.78
N LEU A 73 -7.19 23.07 19.02
CA LEU A 73 -7.65 22.69 20.36
C LEU A 73 -6.47 22.41 21.31
N MET A 74 -5.43 21.73 20.83
CA MET A 74 -4.21 21.50 21.62
C MET A 74 -3.50 22.80 21.99
N ALA A 75 -3.36 23.73 21.02
CA ALA A 75 -2.79 25.05 21.28
C ALA A 75 -3.64 25.89 22.26
N THR A 76 -4.98 25.74 22.19
CA THR A 76 -5.91 26.40 23.11
C THR A 76 -5.79 25.83 24.53
N ILE A 77 -5.70 24.51 24.67
CA ILE A 77 -5.49 23.82 25.96
C ILE A 77 -4.19 24.30 26.61
N ASP A 78 -3.06 24.24 25.87
CA ASP A 78 -1.75 24.70 26.36
C ASP A 78 -1.77 26.18 26.76
N GLY A 79 -2.47 27.04 26.01
CA GLY A 79 -2.64 28.45 26.35
C GLY A 79 -3.50 28.71 27.59
N LEU A 80 -4.52 27.87 27.83
CA LEU A 80 -5.38 27.97 29.01
C LEU A 80 -4.69 27.43 30.26
N GLU A 81 -3.94 26.33 30.14
CA GLU A 81 -3.11 25.77 31.21
C GLU A 81 -2.06 26.78 31.67
N LYS A 82 -1.33 27.42 30.74
CA LYS A 82 -0.37 28.49 31.07
C LYS A 82 -0.99 29.68 31.81
N LYS A 83 -2.22 30.09 31.44
CA LYS A 83 -2.95 31.17 32.13
C LYS A 83 -3.37 30.77 33.54
N LEU A 84 -3.81 29.52 33.71
CA LEU A 84 -4.13 28.94 35.02
C LEU A 84 -2.91 28.86 35.94
N GLU A 85 -1.75 28.50 35.39
CA GLU A 85 -0.47 28.46 36.12
C GLU A 85 0.01 29.87 36.54
N THR A 86 -0.16 30.87 35.68
CA THR A 86 0.22 32.26 35.99
C THR A 86 -0.72 32.88 37.04
N GLU A 87 -2.02 32.59 37.01
CA GLU A 87 -2.96 33.03 38.04
C GLU A 87 -2.87 32.21 39.35
N ALA A 88 -2.23 31.03 39.33
CA ALA A 88 -1.96 30.23 40.54
C ALA A 88 -0.75 30.73 41.34
N SER A 89 0.05 31.65 40.79
CA SER A 89 1.18 32.26 41.50
C SER A 89 0.70 33.26 42.57
N PRO A 90 1.23 33.20 43.81
CA PRO A 90 0.63 33.88 44.96
C PRO A 90 0.94 35.38 44.96
N GLY A 91 0.00 36.18 44.44
CA GLY A 91 -0.07 37.62 44.68
C GLY A 91 -1.16 37.93 45.70
N VAL A 92 -0.84 38.73 46.71
CA VAL A 92 -1.77 39.15 47.78
C VAL A 92 -2.83 40.09 47.17
N ASP A 93 -4.06 39.59 46.96
CA ASP A 93 -5.16 40.39 46.40
C ASP A 93 -6.34 40.57 47.36
N LEU A 94 -6.88 41.80 47.37
CA LEU A 94 -7.99 42.29 48.18
C LEU A 94 -9.30 41.49 47.96
N PRO A 95 -10.25 41.45 48.92
CA PRO A 95 -11.42 40.56 48.90
C PRO A 95 -12.28 40.62 47.62
N GLU A 96 -12.44 41.81 47.05
CA GLU A 96 -13.21 42.03 45.82
C GLU A 96 -12.46 41.50 44.58
N LYS A 97 -11.14 41.71 44.51
CA LYS A 97 -10.26 41.13 43.47
C LYS A 97 -10.13 39.62 43.61
N ALA A 98 -10.14 39.08 44.84
CA ALA A 98 -10.12 37.65 45.09
C ALA A 98 -11.41 36.96 44.61
N LEU A 99 -12.57 37.61 44.76
CA LEU A 99 -13.85 37.11 44.22
C LEU A 99 -13.87 37.13 42.69
N HIS A 100 -13.40 38.22 42.07
CA HIS A 100 -13.26 38.32 40.61
C HIS A 100 -12.24 37.31 40.07
N SER A 101 -11.08 37.18 40.71
CA SER A 101 -10.05 36.17 40.37
C SER A 101 -10.56 34.74 40.53
N ALA A 102 -11.37 34.45 41.55
CA ALA A 102 -11.99 33.14 41.73
C ALA A 102 -13.03 32.84 40.64
N ALA A 103 -13.83 33.83 40.24
CA ALA A 103 -14.76 33.71 39.12
C ALA A 103 -14.03 33.53 37.78
N ASP A 104 -12.92 34.25 37.56
CA ASP A 104 -12.09 34.16 36.36
C ASP A 104 -11.37 32.82 36.26
N LYS A 105 -10.81 32.30 37.36
CA LYS A 105 -10.29 30.92 37.44
C LYS A 105 -11.34 29.89 37.13
N THR A 106 -12.54 30.03 37.72
CA THR A 106 -13.65 29.10 37.50
C THR A 106 -14.03 29.08 36.01
N LEU A 107 -14.03 30.24 35.35
CA LEU A 107 -14.28 30.38 33.93
C LEU A 107 -13.16 29.77 33.07
N LEU A 108 -11.89 29.95 33.42
CA LEU A 108 -10.74 29.36 32.73
C LEU A 108 -10.77 27.82 32.82
N VAL A 109 -11.03 27.26 34.00
CA VAL A 109 -11.18 25.80 34.19
C VAL A 109 -12.36 25.26 33.38
N ALA A 110 -13.48 25.99 33.32
CA ALA A 110 -14.64 25.59 32.53
C ALA A 110 -14.33 25.57 31.01
N LYS A 111 -13.58 26.57 30.51
CA LYS A 111 -13.10 26.64 29.12
C LYS A 111 -12.11 25.52 28.79
N LEU A 112 -11.17 25.23 29.70
CA LEU A 112 -10.22 24.14 29.57
C LEU A 112 -10.94 22.79 29.43
N ARG A 113 -11.85 22.49 30.37
CA ARG A 113 -12.66 21.25 30.33
C ARG A 113 -13.54 21.16 29.08
N ALA A 114 -14.01 22.28 28.54
CA ALA A 114 -14.77 22.30 27.29
C ALA A 114 -13.88 21.96 26.08
N ALA A 115 -12.69 22.56 25.99
CA ALA A 115 -11.72 22.28 24.93
C ALA A 115 -11.22 20.83 24.97
N GLU A 116 -10.93 20.29 26.16
CA GLU A 116 -10.54 18.88 26.34
C GLU A 116 -11.64 17.90 25.89
N ARG A 117 -12.92 18.20 26.16
CA ARG A 117 -14.05 17.36 25.71
C ARG A 117 -14.20 17.37 24.19
N GLN A 118 -14.03 18.53 23.57
CA GLN A 118 -14.05 18.67 22.11
C GLN A 118 -12.87 17.96 21.45
N LEU A 119 -11.69 18.01 22.07
CA LEU A 119 -10.50 17.29 21.62
C LEU A 119 -10.72 15.77 21.69
N ARG A 120 -11.30 15.26 22.79
CA ARG A 120 -11.62 13.83 22.94
C ARG A 120 -12.61 13.33 21.88
N GLN A 121 -13.70 14.07 21.63
CA GLN A 121 -14.67 13.71 20.58
C GLN A 121 -14.05 13.69 19.17
N LEU A 122 -13.02 14.49 18.94
CA LEU A 122 -12.35 14.59 17.64
C LEU A 122 -11.29 13.48 17.47
N GLN A 123 -10.63 13.08 18.55
CA GLN A 123 -9.69 11.96 18.62
C GLN A 123 -10.35 10.60 18.37
N ASP A 124 -11.65 10.45 18.59
CA ASP A 124 -12.37 9.20 18.27
C ASP A 124 -12.46 8.91 16.75
N GLY A 125 -12.15 9.89 15.89
CA GLY A 125 -12.15 9.74 14.43
C GLY A 125 -10.82 9.35 13.79
N ILE A 126 -9.70 9.57 14.47
CA ILE A 126 -8.32 9.25 14.02
C ILE A 126 -7.77 8.31 15.08
N GLN A 127 -7.43 7.06 14.76
CA GLN A 127 -7.01 6.13 15.81
C GLN A 127 -5.76 6.66 16.53
N ALA A 128 -5.94 7.26 17.72
CA ALA A 128 -4.86 7.88 18.50
C ALA A 128 -3.68 6.92 18.73
N LYS A 129 -3.99 5.62 18.77
CA LYS A 129 -3.05 4.52 18.80
C LYS A 129 -2.02 4.55 17.65
N ASP A 130 -2.44 4.83 16.41
CA ASP A 130 -1.55 4.84 15.24
C ASP A 130 -0.57 6.03 15.28
N TRP A 131 -1.03 7.20 15.73
CA TRP A 131 -0.18 8.36 15.91
C TRP A 131 0.85 8.13 17.02
N VAL A 132 0.40 7.66 18.19
CA VAL A 132 1.27 7.30 19.32
C VAL A 132 2.28 6.24 18.89
N ASN A 133 1.83 5.19 18.21
CA ASN A 133 2.74 4.15 17.73
C ASN A 133 3.68 4.64 16.62
N THR A 134 3.32 5.63 15.82
CA THR A 134 4.24 6.18 14.81
C THR A 134 5.36 6.99 15.46
N TYR A 135 5.01 7.92 16.37
CA TYR A 135 5.96 8.92 16.86
C TYR A 135 6.57 8.58 18.23
N SER A 136 5.94 7.71 19.02
CA SER A 136 6.45 7.27 20.33
C SER A 136 7.15 5.90 20.28
N ASN A 137 6.93 5.09 19.23
CA ASN A 137 7.65 3.82 19.04
C ASN A 137 8.93 4.04 18.20
N PRO A 138 10.13 3.61 18.67
CA PRO A 138 11.36 3.70 17.88
C PRO A 138 11.29 3.02 16.51
N LEU A 139 10.55 1.91 16.39
CA LEU A 139 10.33 1.21 15.14
C LEU A 139 9.39 2.01 14.22
N GLY A 140 8.31 2.57 14.77
CA GLY A 140 7.38 3.44 14.03
C GLY A 140 8.11 4.63 13.40
N LEU A 141 8.98 5.28 14.18
CA LEU A 141 9.79 6.41 13.71
C LEU A 141 10.80 5.99 12.63
N SER A 142 11.39 4.81 12.77
CA SER A 142 12.31 4.26 11.76
C SER A 142 11.60 3.98 10.43
N ILE A 143 10.38 3.45 10.49
CA ILE A 143 9.52 3.23 9.31
C ILE A 143 9.15 4.58 8.70
N HIS A 144 8.66 5.53 9.51
CA HIS A 144 8.29 6.87 9.03
C HIS A 144 9.43 7.54 8.26
N ARG A 145 10.66 7.52 8.79
CA ARG A 145 11.86 8.05 8.11
C ARG A 145 12.14 7.38 6.77
N ILE A 146 11.90 6.07 6.64
CA ILE A 146 12.02 5.38 5.35
C ILE A 146 10.93 5.84 4.38
N LEU A 147 9.70 6.02 4.84
CA LEU A 147 8.59 6.47 4.01
C LEU A 147 8.76 7.90 3.51
N GLN A 148 9.41 8.77 4.29
CA GLN A 148 9.81 10.10 3.82
C GLN A 148 10.76 10.02 2.62
N GLN A 149 11.67 9.05 2.58
CA GLN A 149 12.54 8.80 1.42
C GLN A 149 11.75 8.37 0.18
N PHE A 150 10.52 7.87 0.36
CA PHE A 150 9.60 7.50 -0.72
C PHE A 150 8.62 8.64 -1.07
N GLY A 151 8.85 9.85 -0.55
CA GLY A 151 8.00 11.02 -0.82
C GLY A 151 6.75 11.11 0.06
N LYS A 152 6.62 10.26 1.09
CA LYS A 152 5.46 10.26 2.00
C LYS A 152 5.70 11.16 3.21
N GLN A 153 5.69 12.46 2.96
CA GLN A 153 5.80 13.46 4.02
C GLN A 153 4.57 13.38 4.94
N ASN A 154 4.80 13.47 6.26
CA ASN A 154 3.74 13.47 7.29
C ASN A 154 2.86 12.22 7.34
N TYR A 155 3.29 11.11 6.74
CA TYR A 155 2.52 9.87 6.74
C TYR A 155 2.52 9.18 8.11
N ILE A 156 1.33 8.98 8.69
CA ILE A 156 1.14 8.22 9.92
C ILE A 156 1.17 6.73 9.59
N VAL A 157 2.06 5.99 10.24
CA VAL A 157 2.26 4.56 10.01
C VAL A 157 1.20 3.78 10.81
N PRO A 158 0.33 2.98 10.16
CA PRO A 158 -0.65 2.19 10.88
C PRO A 158 0.03 1.18 11.82
N ASP A 159 -0.52 0.97 13.01
CA ASP A 159 -0.03 -0.02 13.99
C ASP A 159 0.11 -1.42 13.38
N LEU A 160 -0.87 -1.83 12.57
CA LEU A 160 -0.81 -3.09 11.83
C LEU A 160 0.41 -3.19 10.91
N PHE A 161 0.82 -2.08 10.28
CA PHE A 161 2.02 -2.05 9.45
C PHE A 161 3.29 -2.18 10.29
N ILE A 162 3.36 -1.47 11.41
CA ILE A 162 4.47 -1.55 12.38
C ILE A 162 4.62 -3.00 12.86
N GLN A 163 3.53 -3.65 13.27
CA GLN A 163 3.53 -5.04 13.73
C GLN A 163 3.98 -6.03 12.63
N ARG A 164 3.60 -5.81 11.37
CA ARG A 164 4.06 -6.66 10.26
C ARG A 164 5.57 -6.50 10.02
N VAL A 165 6.07 -5.27 10.01
CA VAL A 165 7.51 -5.01 9.89
C VAL A 165 8.26 -5.64 11.06
N GLU A 166 7.78 -5.48 12.29
CA GLU A 166 8.38 -6.08 13.48
C GLU A 166 8.45 -7.61 13.39
N ARG A 167 7.38 -8.25 12.91
CA ARG A 167 7.35 -9.71 12.69
C ARG A 167 8.41 -10.17 11.70
N HIS A 168 8.60 -9.44 10.60
CA HIS A 168 9.65 -9.74 9.62
C HIS A 168 11.04 -9.52 10.20
N ILE A 169 11.25 -8.45 10.98
CA ILE A 169 12.50 -8.23 11.70
C ILE A 169 12.82 -9.43 12.61
N LYS A 170 11.87 -9.85 13.45
CA LYS A 170 12.03 -11.01 14.34
C LYS A 170 12.36 -12.29 13.53
N THR A 171 11.68 -12.49 12.41
CA THR A 171 11.89 -13.66 11.54
C THR A 171 13.28 -13.65 10.90
N PHE A 172 13.71 -12.51 10.38
CA PHE A 172 14.99 -12.36 9.70
C PHE A 172 16.17 -12.36 10.67
N SER A 173 15.99 -11.85 11.90
CA SER A 173 17.03 -11.86 12.93
C SER A 173 17.17 -13.19 13.67
N HIS A 174 16.23 -14.12 13.54
CA HIS A 174 16.28 -15.39 14.25
C HIS A 174 17.33 -16.34 13.63
N PRO A 175 18.44 -16.70 14.31
CA PRO A 175 19.58 -17.38 13.67
C PRO A 175 19.25 -18.74 13.04
N LYS A 176 18.29 -19.48 13.62
CA LYS A 176 17.85 -20.78 13.09
C LYS A 176 16.84 -20.68 11.94
N ASN A 177 16.35 -19.48 11.62
CA ASN A 177 15.39 -19.30 10.53
C ASN A 177 16.12 -19.28 9.19
N ARG A 178 15.61 -20.00 8.19
CA ARG A 178 16.17 -20.01 6.83
C ARG A 178 16.36 -18.59 6.26
N SER A 179 15.44 -17.68 6.56
CA SER A 179 15.48 -16.29 6.08
C SER A 179 16.68 -15.52 6.62
N HIS A 180 17.15 -15.84 7.83
CA HIS A 180 18.37 -15.25 8.41
C HIS A 180 19.60 -15.60 7.56
N GLY A 181 19.78 -16.88 7.23
CA GLY A 181 20.88 -17.34 6.38
C GLY A 181 20.86 -16.71 4.98
N ILE A 182 19.67 -16.59 4.38
CA ILE A 182 19.47 -15.93 3.08
C ILE A 182 19.86 -14.44 3.17
N LEU A 183 19.39 -13.73 4.19
CA LEU A 183 19.68 -12.31 4.37
C LEU A 183 21.18 -12.07 4.64
N LYS A 184 21.80 -12.92 5.47
CA LYS A 184 23.26 -12.90 5.72
C LYS A 184 24.07 -13.08 4.43
N ALA A 185 23.70 -14.05 3.60
CA ALA A 185 24.34 -14.26 2.30
C ALA A 185 24.16 -13.04 1.37
N SER A 186 22.98 -12.41 1.39
CA SER A 186 22.74 -11.20 0.61
C SER A 186 23.58 -10.01 1.07
N PHE A 187 23.80 -9.83 2.39
CA PHE A 187 24.68 -8.79 2.92
C PHE A 187 26.14 -9.02 2.53
N ALA A 188 26.61 -10.27 2.51
CA ALA A 188 27.94 -10.60 2.01
C ALA A 188 28.10 -10.25 0.52
N ARG A 189 27.06 -10.49 -0.30
CA ARG A 189 27.07 -10.15 -1.74
C ARG A 189 26.83 -8.66 -2.01
N LYS A 190 26.27 -7.91 -1.06
CA LYS A 190 25.96 -6.47 -1.22
C LYS A 190 27.20 -5.68 -1.63
N ALA A 191 28.36 -5.94 -1.03
CA ALA A 191 29.61 -5.23 -1.36
C ALA A 191 29.98 -5.32 -2.84
N LYS A 192 29.64 -6.43 -3.50
CA LYS A 192 29.91 -6.66 -4.92
C LYS A 192 28.89 -6.01 -5.84
N TYR A 193 27.60 -6.12 -5.54
CA TYR A 193 26.54 -5.75 -6.49
C TYR A 193 25.87 -4.40 -6.20
N TYR A 194 25.97 -3.87 -4.98
CA TYR A 194 25.37 -2.57 -4.64
C TYR A 194 25.92 -1.42 -5.51
N PRO A 195 27.24 -1.25 -5.71
CA PRO A 195 27.74 -0.14 -6.54
C PRO A 195 27.22 -0.19 -7.98
N LEU A 196 27.09 -1.39 -8.55
CA LEU A 196 26.51 -1.59 -9.87
C LEU A 196 25.03 -1.18 -9.90
N ILE A 197 24.22 -1.70 -8.98
CA ILE A 197 22.77 -1.45 -8.96
C ILE A 197 22.47 0.02 -8.64
N GLU A 198 23.18 0.59 -7.66
CA GLU A 198 23.06 2.01 -7.29
C GLU A 198 23.40 2.92 -8.46
N ARG A 199 24.51 2.67 -9.17
CA ARG A 199 24.89 3.45 -10.36
C ARG A 199 23.80 3.44 -11.43
N GLU A 200 23.22 2.28 -11.73
CA GLU A 200 22.15 2.18 -12.74
C GLU A 200 20.86 2.85 -12.27
N LEU A 201 20.49 2.75 -10.99
CA LEU A 201 19.34 3.45 -10.41
C LEU A 201 19.52 4.97 -10.48
N LEU A 202 20.69 5.48 -10.08
CA LEU A 202 20.99 6.92 -10.13
C LEU A 202 21.01 7.45 -11.56
N ARG A 203 21.58 6.70 -12.52
CA ARG A 203 21.57 7.06 -13.94
C ARG A 203 20.17 7.28 -14.49
N GLU A 204 19.19 6.53 -13.97
CA GLU A 204 17.80 6.59 -14.42
C GLU A 204 16.90 7.49 -13.54
N ASN A 205 17.49 8.23 -12.59
CA ASN A 205 16.80 9.05 -11.58
C ASN A 205 15.80 8.24 -10.73
N MET A 206 16.17 7.01 -10.37
CA MET A 206 15.34 6.08 -9.62
C MET A 206 15.75 6.00 -8.15
N PRO A 207 14.80 5.83 -7.20
CA PRO A 207 15.11 5.61 -5.80
C PRO A 207 16.08 4.45 -5.57
N THR A 208 17.17 4.70 -4.85
CA THR A 208 18.18 3.66 -4.53
C THR A 208 17.61 2.53 -3.68
N ALA A 209 16.49 2.75 -2.98
CA ALA A 209 15.76 1.73 -2.25
C ALA A 209 15.28 0.56 -3.12
N PHE A 210 15.17 0.73 -4.44
CA PHE A 210 14.89 -0.38 -5.35
C PHE A 210 15.99 -1.45 -5.39
N PHE A 211 17.19 -1.16 -4.88
CA PHE A 211 18.20 -2.18 -4.62
C PHE A 211 17.66 -3.36 -3.77
N TYR A 212 16.79 -3.07 -2.79
CA TYR A 212 16.23 -4.09 -1.92
C TYR A 212 15.25 -5.02 -2.66
N VAL A 213 14.73 -4.64 -3.82
CA VAL A 213 13.97 -5.54 -4.70
C VAL A 213 14.89 -6.67 -5.19
N ALA A 214 16.02 -6.35 -5.85
CA ALA A 214 16.99 -7.36 -6.27
C ALA A 214 17.52 -8.22 -5.10
N MET A 215 17.69 -7.62 -3.93
CA MET A 215 18.05 -8.37 -2.72
C MET A 215 16.99 -9.40 -2.33
N HIS A 216 15.70 -9.05 -2.34
CA HIS A 216 14.61 -9.98 -2.01
C HIS A 216 14.33 -11.01 -3.10
N GLU A 217 14.53 -10.65 -4.36
CA GLU A 217 14.31 -11.55 -5.48
C GLU A 217 15.32 -12.70 -5.52
N SER A 218 16.61 -12.43 -5.27
CA SER A 218 17.65 -13.46 -5.46
C SER A 218 18.68 -13.58 -4.35
N ALA A 219 18.54 -12.83 -3.25
CA ALA A 219 19.63 -12.62 -2.29
C ALA A 219 20.93 -12.15 -2.97
N LEU A 220 20.78 -11.36 -4.05
CA LEU A 220 21.85 -10.89 -4.92
C LEU A 220 22.69 -12.01 -5.54
N ASP A 221 22.12 -13.20 -5.73
CA ASP A 221 22.73 -14.27 -6.50
C ASP A 221 22.39 -14.10 -7.99
N PRO A 222 23.38 -13.83 -8.87
CA PRO A 222 23.13 -13.70 -10.31
C PRO A 222 22.82 -15.04 -10.98
N LEU A 223 23.07 -16.17 -10.33
CA LEU A 223 22.78 -17.50 -10.86
C LEU A 223 21.47 -18.08 -10.32
N ALA A 224 20.78 -17.36 -9.41
CA ALA A 224 19.52 -17.79 -8.83
C ALA A 224 18.50 -18.18 -9.88
N ILE A 225 17.83 -19.31 -9.65
CA ILE A 225 16.76 -19.83 -10.49
C ILE A 225 15.58 -20.24 -9.59
N SER A 226 14.39 -19.74 -9.88
CA SER A 226 13.17 -20.18 -9.21
C SER A 226 12.59 -21.44 -9.86
N HIS A 227 11.73 -22.14 -9.12
CA HIS A 227 10.98 -23.29 -9.67
C HIS A 227 10.13 -22.92 -10.90
N ALA A 228 9.62 -21.68 -10.95
CA ALA A 228 8.86 -21.17 -12.09
C ALA A 228 9.76 -20.80 -13.30
N GLY A 229 11.08 -20.75 -13.11
CA GLY A 229 12.04 -20.40 -14.15
C GLY A 229 12.39 -18.91 -14.22
N ALA A 230 12.07 -18.14 -13.17
CA ALA A 230 12.64 -16.81 -12.96
C ALA A 230 14.14 -16.94 -12.71
N ARG A 231 14.95 -16.01 -13.22
CA ARG A 231 16.42 -16.14 -13.16
C ARG A 231 17.14 -14.82 -12.95
N GLY A 232 18.30 -14.88 -12.28
CA GLY A 232 19.21 -13.74 -12.13
C GLY A 232 18.94 -12.88 -10.91
N LEU A 233 19.69 -11.77 -10.80
CA LEU A 233 19.56 -10.78 -9.72
C LEU A 233 18.12 -10.27 -9.56
N TRP A 234 17.44 -10.10 -10.69
CA TRP A 234 16.12 -9.47 -10.78
C TRP A 234 14.98 -10.50 -10.96
N GLN A 235 15.29 -11.79 -10.93
CA GLN A 235 14.33 -12.89 -11.12
C GLN A 235 13.38 -12.67 -12.31
N PHE A 236 13.93 -12.33 -13.48
CA PHE A 236 13.09 -12.17 -14.66
C PHE A 236 12.58 -13.52 -15.17
N MET A 237 11.28 -13.57 -15.47
CA MET A 237 10.72 -14.63 -16.32
C MET A 237 11.23 -14.49 -17.76
N PRO A 238 11.40 -15.58 -18.54
CA PRO A 238 11.98 -15.52 -19.88
C PRO A 238 11.28 -14.53 -20.83
N ARG A 239 9.94 -14.46 -20.76
CA ARG A 239 9.15 -13.52 -21.58
C ARG A 239 9.46 -12.07 -21.21
N THR A 240 9.42 -11.74 -19.92
CA THR A 240 9.67 -10.39 -19.42
C THR A 240 11.11 -9.96 -19.70
N ALA A 241 12.09 -10.85 -19.49
CA ALA A 241 13.49 -10.57 -19.83
C ALA A 241 13.67 -10.13 -21.29
N ARG A 242 13.07 -10.87 -22.23
CA ARG A 242 13.10 -10.51 -23.66
C ARG A 242 12.42 -9.18 -23.97
N GLN A 243 11.32 -8.87 -23.29
CA GLN A 243 10.64 -7.57 -23.43
C GLN A 243 11.55 -6.39 -23.01
N TYR A 244 12.46 -6.60 -22.07
CA TYR A 244 13.45 -5.61 -21.64
C TYR A 244 14.83 -5.78 -22.30
N GLY A 245 14.88 -6.46 -23.45
CA GLY A 245 16.06 -6.53 -24.30
C GLY A 245 17.13 -7.53 -23.87
N LEU A 246 16.83 -8.44 -22.93
CA LEU A 246 17.74 -9.54 -22.59
C LEU A 246 17.59 -10.70 -23.57
N HIS A 247 18.71 -11.22 -24.05
CA HIS A 247 18.76 -12.46 -24.80
C HIS A 247 18.55 -13.66 -23.85
N VAL A 248 17.46 -14.41 -24.10
CA VAL A 248 17.13 -15.63 -23.37
C VAL A 248 16.88 -16.74 -24.39
N PRO A 249 17.82 -17.68 -24.57
CA PRO A 249 17.66 -18.81 -25.49
C PRO A 249 16.42 -19.66 -25.18
N GLN A 250 15.78 -20.25 -26.20
CA GLN A 250 14.60 -21.10 -26.00
C GLN A 250 14.91 -22.31 -25.10
N ASN A 251 16.07 -22.91 -25.27
CA ASN A 251 16.58 -24.05 -24.50
C ASN A 251 17.50 -23.64 -23.34
N TRP A 252 17.36 -22.41 -22.79
CA TRP A 252 18.24 -21.85 -21.75
C TRP A 252 18.50 -22.78 -20.54
N ARG A 253 17.55 -23.68 -20.21
CA ARG A 253 17.71 -24.67 -19.13
C ARG A 253 18.80 -25.70 -19.38
N LYS A 254 19.13 -25.96 -20.65
CA LYS A 254 20.15 -26.92 -21.08
C LYS A 254 21.48 -26.27 -21.45
N LEU A 255 21.55 -24.93 -21.37
CA LEU A 255 22.73 -24.17 -21.73
C LEU A 255 23.48 -23.68 -20.49
N PRO A 256 24.80 -23.42 -20.61
CA PRO A 256 25.55 -22.74 -19.56
C PRO A 256 24.91 -21.41 -19.17
N ALA A 257 25.01 -21.03 -17.89
CA ALA A 257 24.40 -19.81 -17.36
C ALA A 257 24.73 -18.56 -18.20
N LYS A 258 25.99 -18.42 -18.63
CA LYS A 258 26.49 -17.31 -19.46
C LYS A 258 25.76 -17.10 -20.80
N ALA A 259 25.04 -18.10 -21.31
CA ALA A 259 24.24 -17.98 -22.53
C ALA A 259 22.89 -17.30 -22.29
N ASP A 260 22.47 -17.17 -21.02
CA ASP A 260 21.23 -16.53 -20.59
C ASP A 260 21.54 -15.20 -19.91
N GLU A 261 21.27 -14.09 -20.60
CA GLU A 261 21.65 -12.75 -20.14
C GLU A 261 20.92 -12.30 -18.87
N ARG A 262 19.92 -13.05 -18.40
CA ARG A 262 19.36 -12.83 -17.05
C ARG A 262 20.41 -13.06 -15.96
N THR A 263 21.44 -13.87 -16.23
CA THR A 263 22.52 -14.15 -15.28
C THR A 263 23.68 -13.16 -15.35
N ASP A 264 23.70 -12.28 -16.36
CA ASP A 264 24.66 -11.19 -16.46
C ASP A 264 24.21 -10.06 -15.51
N PRO A 265 24.98 -9.73 -14.45
CA PRO A 265 24.59 -8.73 -13.47
C PRO A 265 24.33 -7.35 -14.07
N GLU A 266 25.10 -6.95 -15.08
CA GLU A 266 25.04 -5.60 -15.63
C GLU A 266 23.86 -5.46 -16.60
N LYS A 267 23.71 -6.42 -17.52
CA LYS A 267 22.59 -6.45 -18.46
C LYS A 267 21.26 -6.60 -17.72
N SER A 268 21.18 -7.57 -16.79
CA SER A 268 19.97 -7.80 -16.01
C SER A 268 19.61 -6.59 -15.13
N THR A 269 20.60 -5.87 -14.59
CA THR A 269 20.34 -4.65 -13.82
C THR A 269 19.81 -3.51 -14.65
N ARG A 270 20.36 -3.26 -15.84
CA ARG A 270 19.76 -2.30 -16.77
C ARG A 270 18.31 -2.63 -17.10
N ALA A 271 18.02 -3.91 -17.37
CA ALA A 271 16.65 -4.36 -17.61
C ALA A 271 15.75 -4.20 -16.37
N GLY A 272 16.24 -4.55 -15.18
CA GLY A 272 15.54 -4.43 -13.90
C GLY A 272 15.15 -2.98 -13.58
N VAL A 273 16.10 -2.06 -13.70
CA VAL A 273 15.88 -0.63 -13.49
C VAL A 273 14.89 -0.06 -14.50
N LYS A 274 15.02 -0.41 -15.79
CA LYS A 274 14.04 0.00 -16.82
C LYS A 274 12.63 -0.51 -16.51
N TYR A 275 12.50 -1.75 -16.06
CA TYR A 275 11.21 -2.30 -15.66
C TYR A 275 10.63 -1.53 -14.47
N LEU A 276 11.40 -1.34 -13.40
CA LEU A 276 10.98 -0.55 -12.24
C LEU A 276 10.63 0.90 -12.58
N LYS A 277 11.38 1.54 -13.48
CA LYS A 277 11.08 2.89 -13.97
C LYS A 277 9.71 2.93 -14.64
N ARG A 278 9.41 1.93 -15.47
CA ARG A 278 8.10 1.80 -16.10
C ARG A 278 6.98 1.58 -15.08
N LEU A 279 7.22 0.82 -14.01
CA LEU A 279 6.28 0.67 -12.89
C LEU A 279 6.10 1.98 -12.12
N MET A 280 7.18 2.74 -11.89
CA MET A 280 7.13 4.06 -11.26
C MET A 280 6.33 5.05 -12.09
N VAL A 281 6.53 5.10 -13.42
CA VAL A 281 5.74 5.95 -14.33
C VAL A 281 4.26 5.54 -14.30
N GLU A 282 3.98 4.24 -14.27
CA GLU A 282 2.60 3.74 -14.27
C GLU A 282 1.87 4.03 -12.96
N PHE A 283 2.52 3.81 -11.81
CA PHE A 283 1.87 3.83 -10.50
C PHE A 283 2.13 5.08 -9.66
N GLY A 284 3.16 5.87 -9.99
CA GLY A 284 3.47 7.14 -9.31
C GLY A 284 3.95 7.01 -7.86
N ASP A 285 4.15 5.79 -7.36
CA ASP A 285 4.46 5.52 -5.95
C ASP A 285 5.47 4.37 -5.83
N VAL A 286 6.50 4.58 -5.00
CA VAL A 286 7.60 3.62 -4.80
C VAL A 286 7.09 2.29 -4.25
N ALA A 287 6.20 2.33 -3.26
CA ALA A 287 5.69 1.12 -2.64
C ALA A 287 4.72 0.37 -3.58
N LEU A 288 3.93 1.08 -4.39
CA LEU A 288 3.12 0.46 -5.46
C LEU A 288 4.00 -0.19 -6.52
N ALA A 289 5.10 0.46 -6.92
CA ALA A 289 6.04 -0.12 -7.88
C ALA A 289 6.69 -1.40 -7.33
N MET A 290 7.12 -1.41 -6.07
CA MET A 290 7.63 -2.62 -5.40
C MET A 290 6.57 -3.72 -5.32
N ALA A 291 5.35 -3.38 -4.87
CA ALA A 291 4.25 -4.32 -4.78
C ALA A 291 3.87 -4.89 -6.16
N SER A 292 3.92 -4.06 -7.21
CA SER A 292 3.66 -4.47 -8.59
C SER A 292 4.76 -5.35 -9.17
N TYR A 293 6.02 -5.12 -8.79
CA TYR A 293 7.12 -5.97 -9.23
C TYR A 293 6.90 -7.42 -8.76
N ASN A 294 6.52 -7.59 -7.49
CA ASN A 294 6.23 -8.90 -6.90
C ASN A 294 4.90 -9.51 -7.38
N ALA A 295 3.81 -8.75 -7.30
CA ALA A 295 2.47 -9.26 -7.56
C ALA A 295 2.10 -9.28 -9.05
N GLY A 296 2.85 -8.57 -9.90
CA GLY A 296 2.47 -8.27 -11.27
C GLY A 296 1.48 -7.11 -11.37
N GLU A 297 1.67 -6.29 -12.41
CA GLU A 297 0.95 -5.04 -12.61
C GLU A 297 -0.56 -5.20 -12.70
N GLY A 298 -1.04 -6.26 -13.36
CA GLY A 298 -2.48 -6.49 -13.51
C GLY A 298 -3.20 -6.65 -12.18
N ARG A 299 -2.53 -7.22 -11.17
CA ARG A 299 -3.08 -7.36 -9.82
C ARG A 299 -3.15 -6.01 -9.12
N ILE A 300 -2.10 -5.20 -9.22
CA ILE A 300 -2.09 -3.84 -8.65
C ILE A 300 -3.11 -2.95 -9.36
N ARG A 301 -3.17 -2.94 -10.70
CA ARG A 301 -4.24 -2.23 -11.43
C ARG A 301 -5.63 -2.66 -10.98
N LYS A 302 -5.87 -3.96 -10.79
CA LYS A 302 -7.16 -4.46 -10.31
C LYS A 302 -7.45 -3.97 -8.89
N ALA A 303 -6.46 -3.89 -8.02
CA ALA A 303 -6.60 -3.32 -6.68
C ALA A 303 -6.90 -1.81 -6.75
N LEU A 304 -6.14 -1.06 -7.54
CA LEU A 304 -6.31 0.38 -7.70
C LEU A 304 -7.65 0.76 -8.37
N ARG A 305 -8.20 -0.09 -9.24
CA ARG A 305 -9.56 0.10 -9.81
C ARG A 305 -10.68 0.01 -8.77
N LYS A 306 -10.39 -0.44 -7.55
CA LYS A 306 -11.35 -0.44 -6.43
C LYS A 306 -11.22 0.80 -5.56
N ILE A 307 -10.34 1.74 -5.91
CA ILE A 307 -10.22 3.03 -5.24
C ILE A 307 -11.24 3.97 -5.87
N ASP A 308 -12.02 4.63 -5.01
CA ASP A 308 -13.09 5.53 -5.44
C ASP A 308 -12.55 6.88 -5.96
N ASP A 309 -11.47 7.39 -5.35
CA ASP A 309 -10.75 8.58 -5.82
C ASP A 309 -9.30 8.25 -6.23
N PRO A 310 -9.08 7.77 -7.48
CA PRO A 310 -7.74 7.46 -7.97
C PRO A 310 -6.86 8.69 -8.21
N ILE A 311 -7.36 9.92 -8.02
CA ILE A 311 -6.57 11.14 -8.13
C ILE A 311 -5.90 11.43 -6.78
N ASN A 312 -6.63 11.30 -5.68
CA ASN A 312 -6.13 11.65 -4.35
C ASN A 312 -5.68 10.45 -3.50
N ASP A 313 -6.24 9.27 -3.73
CA ASP A 313 -6.04 8.09 -2.86
C ASP A 313 -5.23 6.97 -3.54
N ARG A 314 -4.58 7.28 -4.66
CA ARG A 314 -3.76 6.32 -5.42
C ARG A 314 -2.38 6.13 -4.81
N ASP A 315 -2.36 5.56 -3.61
CA ASP A 315 -1.14 5.13 -2.98
C ASP A 315 -1.22 3.70 -2.41
N PHE A 316 -0.05 3.12 -2.16
CA PHE A 316 0.05 1.77 -1.60
C PHE A 316 -0.62 1.67 -0.23
N TRP A 317 -0.54 2.74 0.55
CA TRP A 317 -0.94 2.79 1.94
C TRP A 317 -2.45 2.72 2.13
N TYR A 318 -3.17 3.40 1.25
CA TYR A 318 -4.62 3.39 1.16
C TYR A 318 -5.13 1.98 0.85
N ILE A 319 -4.65 1.35 -0.22
CA ILE A 319 -5.07 -0.01 -0.58
C ILE A 319 -4.61 -1.09 0.41
N TYR A 320 -3.49 -0.85 1.10
CA TYR A 320 -3.00 -1.70 2.17
C TYR A 320 -3.93 -1.67 3.38
N ARG A 321 -4.38 -0.48 3.81
CA ARG A 321 -5.33 -0.31 4.93
C ARG A 321 -6.69 -0.94 4.63
N LEU A 322 -7.15 -0.85 3.39
CA LEU A 322 -8.40 -1.47 2.96
C LEU A 322 -8.32 -3.01 2.82
N GLY A 323 -7.13 -3.60 2.98
CA GLY A 323 -6.95 -5.06 2.86
C GLY A 323 -7.22 -5.59 1.45
N ILE A 324 -7.15 -4.74 0.43
CA ILE A 324 -7.52 -5.08 -0.95
C ILE A 324 -6.47 -5.96 -1.63
N LEU A 325 -5.21 -5.83 -1.20
CA LEU A 325 -4.09 -6.59 -1.74
C LEU A 325 -4.13 -8.05 -1.28
N ALA A 326 -3.69 -8.97 -2.16
CA ALA A 326 -3.50 -10.36 -1.79
C ALA A 326 -2.53 -10.48 -0.61
N LYS A 327 -2.72 -11.49 0.24
CA LYS A 327 -1.93 -11.69 1.47
C LYS A 327 -0.42 -11.65 1.20
N GLU A 328 0.06 -12.32 0.15
CA GLU A 328 1.48 -12.33 -0.20
C GLU A 328 2.03 -10.93 -0.55
N THR A 329 1.31 -10.19 -1.40
CA THR A 329 1.66 -8.82 -1.79
C THR A 329 1.67 -7.87 -0.60
N ASN A 330 0.74 -8.08 0.33
CA ASN A 330 0.64 -7.36 1.60
C ASN A 330 1.83 -7.59 2.54
N GLU A 331 2.62 -8.64 2.33
CA GLU A 331 3.83 -8.92 3.12
C GLU A 331 5.10 -8.43 2.42
N TYR A 332 5.08 -8.19 1.10
CA TYR A 332 6.30 -7.87 0.35
C TYR A 332 6.92 -6.51 0.72
N VAL A 333 6.15 -5.43 0.72
CA VAL A 333 6.65 -4.10 1.12
C VAL A 333 7.11 -4.07 2.59
N PRO A 334 6.35 -4.64 3.57
CA PRO A 334 6.85 -4.82 4.93
C PRO A 334 8.18 -5.57 5.03
N LYS A 335 8.39 -6.63 4.24
CA LYS A 335 9.67 -7.37 4.19
C LYS A 335 10.82 -6.49 3.72
N ILE A 336 10.61 -5.69 2.67
CA ILE A 336 11.62 -4.75 2.17
C ILE A 336 11.98 -3.75 3.26
N ILE A 337 11.00 -3.12 3.90
CA ILE A 337 11.24 -2.14 4.96
C ILE A 337 11.95 -2.78 6.16
N ALA A 338 11.57 -3.99 6.57
CA ALA A 338 12.26 -4.74 7.61
C ALA A 338 13.74 -4.96 7.25
N THR A 339 14.05 -5.36 6.02
CA THR A 339 15.42 -5.52 5.53
C THR A 339 16.19 -4.20 5.53
N MET A 340 15.58 -3.08 5.12
CA MET A 340 16.21 -1.76 5.16
C MET A 340 16.60 -1.36 6.59
N ILE A 341 15.74 -1.65 7.58
CA ILE A 341 15.99 -1.36 9.00
C ILE A 341 17.15 -2.23 9.53
N ILE A 342 17.16 -3.51 9.19
CA ILE A 342 18.23 -4.44 9.57
C ILE A 342 19.55 -4.02 8.94
N ASP A 343 19.56 -3.72 7.64
CA ASP A 343 20.76 -3.36 6.89
C ASP A 343 21.43 -2.08 7.42
N LYS A 344 20.64 -1.12 7.91
CA LYS A 344 21.16 0.08 8.58
C LYS A 344 21.75 -0.18 9.97
N ASN A 345 21.42 -1.31 10.62
CA ASN A 345 21.79 -1.61 12.01
C ASN A 345 22.18 -3.10 12.19
N ARG A 346 23.00 -3.65 11.29
CA ARG A 346 23.24 -5.11 11.21
C ARG A 346 23.67 -5.76 12.52
N SER A 347 24.63 -5.14 13.22
CA SER A 347 25.15 -5.63 14.49
C SER A 347 24.05 -5.79 15.55
N ARG A 348 23.13 -4.81 15.65
CA ARG A 348 21.97 -4.85 16.56
C ARG A 348 21.06 -6.04 16.29
N TYR A 349 21.00 -6.50 15.06
CA TYR A 349 20.08 -7.55 14.60
C TYR A 349 20.75 -8.91 14.37
N GLY A 350 22.01 -9.06 14.79
CA GLY A 350 22.75 -10.32 14.75
C GLY A 350 23.38 -10.67 13.39
N PHE A 351 23.75 -9.65 12.60
CA PHE A 351 24.34 -9.82 11.26
C PHE A 351 25.76 -9.30 11.14
#